data_AF-A0A3D0U7Z3-F1
#
_entry.id   AF-A0A3D0U7Z3-F1
#
_cell.length_a   1.000
_cell.length_b   1.000
_cell.length_c   1.000
_cell.angle_alpha   90.00
_cell.angle_beta   90.00
_cell.angle_gamma   90.00
#
_symmetry.space_group_name_H-M   'P 1'
#
loop_
_entity.id
_entity.type
_entity.pdbx_description
1 polymer ?
#
loop_
_entity_poly.entity_id
_entity_poly.type
_entity_poly.pdbx_seq_one_letter_code
_entity_poly.pdbx_strand_id
1 'polypeptide(L)' 'AQGVQAEGYEALAALMSDFIANGGRIWLCPACAKAKNITPGDLAEGVEIAGAPRTMAFLESGARLLA' A
#
# COMPACT_ATOMS: atom_id res chain seq x y z
N ALA A 1 -11.89 11.38 -1.17
CA ALA A 1 -11.98 11.94 0.20
C ALA A 1 -10.65 12.63 0.51
N GLN A 2 -10.64 13.72 1.29
CA GLN A 2 -9.43 14.50 1.60
C GLN A 2 -8.37 13.74 2.43
N GLY A 3 -8.66 12.48 2.78
CA GLY A 3 -7.71 11.56 3.41
C GLY A 3 -7.58 11.76 4.91
N VAL A 4 -6.69 10.98 5.52
CA VAL A 4 -6.22 11.17 6.90
C VAL A 4 -5.09 12.20 6.86
N GLN A 5 -5.12 13.18 7.77
CA GLN A 5 -4.09 14.21 7.87
C GLN A 5 -3.82 14.54 9.35
N ALA A 6 -2.54 14.67 9.70
CA ALA A 6 -2.10 15.18 11.00
C ALA A 6 -1.72 16.67 10.88
N GLU A 7 -1.87 17.42 11.97
CA GLU A 7 -1.52 18.86 11.99
C GLU A 7 -0.05 19.08 11.64
N GLY A 8 0.22 19.97 10.69
CA GLY A 8 1.57 20.26 10.20
C GLY A 8 2.14 19.25 9.19
N TYR A 9 1.37 18.23 8.78
CA TYR A 9 1.78 17.24 7.78
C TYR A 9 0.93 17.32 6.52
N GLU A 10 1.48 16.82 5.43
CA GLU A 10 0.73 16.57 4.19
C GLU A 10 -0.34 15.50 4.40
N ALA A 11 -1.37 15.51 3.55
CA ALA A 11 -2.39 14.48 3.58
C ALA A 11 -1.78 13.11 3.24
N LEU A 12 -2.19 12.05 3.95
CA LEU A 12 -1.68 10.70 3.72
C LEU A 12 -1.83 10.25 2.25
N ALA A 13 -2.91 10.68 1.59
CA ALA A 13 -3.13 10.37 0.18
C ALA A 13 -2.06 10.97 -0.74
N ALA A 14 -1.58 12.18 -0.45
CA ALA A 14 -0.47 12.81 -1.19
C ALA A 14 0.84 12.05 -0.97
N LEU A 15 1.16 11.75 0.29
CA LEU A 15 2.35 10.96 0.65
C LEU A 15 2.36 9.58 -0.01
N MET A 16 1.20 8.91 -0.09
CA MET A 16 1.07 7.61 -0.78
C MET A 16 1.31 7.74 -2.29
N SER A 17 0.77 8.80 -2.91
CA SER A 17 0.98 9.09 -4.33
C SER A 17 2.45 9.36 -4.62
N ASP A 18 3.11 10.19 -3.81
CA ASP A 18 4.52 10.53 -3.97
C ASP A 18 5.43 9.32 -3.75
N PHE A 19 5.09 8.44 -2.81
CA PHE A 19 5.83 7.19 -2.60
C PHE A 19 5.78 6.30 -3.84
N ILE A 20 4.61 6.16 -4.48
CA ILE A 20 4.45 5.39 -5.72
C ILE A 20 5.21 6.07 -6.88
N ALA A 21 5.11 7.40 -7.01
CA ALA A 21 5.80 8.16 -8.04
C ALA A 21 7.33 8.01 -7.95
N ASN A 22 7.86 7.84 -6.74
CA ASN A 22 9.29 7.57 -6.49
C ASN A 22 9.68 6.08 -6.63
N GLY A 23 8.81 5.23 -7.19
CA GLY A 23 9.07 3.81 -7.44
C GLY A 23 8.71 2.87 -6.28
N GLY A 24 8.09 3.41 -5.23
CA GLY A 24 7.52 2.62 -4.14
C GLY A 24 6.37 1.74 -4.61
N ARG A 25 6.14 0.63 -3.91
CA ARG A 25 5.04 -0.31 -4.20
C ARG A 25 4.16 -0.46 -2.97
N ILE A 26 2.85 -0.38 -3.15
CA ILE A 26 1.86 -0.53 -2.08
C ILE A 26 1.02 -1.78 -2.36
N TRP A 27 0.95 -2.67 -1.37
CA TRP A 27 0.25 -3.95 -1.46
C TRP A 27 -0.88 -4.04 -0.46
N LEU A 28 -2.04 -4.49 -0.92
CA LEU A 28 -3.16 -4.83 -0.06
C LEU A 28 -3.27 -6.35 0.09
N CYS A 29 -3.25 -6.83 1.33
CA CYS A 29 -3.42 -8.25 1.63
C CYS A 29 -4.78 -8.77 1.10
N PRO A 30 -4.81 -9.89 0.36
CA PRO A 30 -6.05 -10.44 -0.20
C PRO A 30 -7.04 -10.89 0.89
N ALA A 31 -6.55 -11.40 2.02
CA ALA A 31 -7.41 -11.78 3.14
C ALA A 31 -8.09 -10.54 3.76
N CYS A 32 -7.36 -9.43 3.89
CA CYS A 32 -7.91 -8.17 4.37
C CYS A 32 -8.90 -7.56 3.37
N ALA A 33 -8.58 -7.58 2.08
CA ALA A 33 -9.48 -7.11 1.03
C ALA A 33 -10.81 -7.89 1.06
N LYS A 34 -10.75 -9.22 1.14
CA LYS A 34 -11.94 -10.08 1.27
C LYS A 34 -12.72 -9.76 2.55
N ALA A 35 -12.06 -9.65 3.70
CA ALA A 35 -12.72 -9.36 4.98
C ALA A 35 -13.39 -7.97 5.03
N LYS A 36 -12.91 -7.02 4.22
CA LYS A 36 -13.42 -5.64 4.14
C LYS A 36 -14.30 -5.38 2.90
N ASN A 37 -14.58 -6.41 2.09
CA ASN A 37 -15.30 -6.28 0.80
C ASN A 37 -14.67 -5.24 -0.15
N ILE A 38 -13.34 -5.15 -0.18
CA ILE A 38 -12.59 -4.26 -1.07
C ILE A 38 -12.33 -4.99 -2.39
N THR A 39 -12.65 -4.34 -3.49
CA THR A 39 -12.42 -4.81 -4.86
C THR A 39 -11.28 -4.02 -5.52
N PRO A 40 -10.73 -4.49 -6.66
CA PRO A 40 -9.73 -3.71 -7.41
C PRO A 40 -10.19 -2.31 -7.81
N GLY A 41 -11.49 -2.07 -7.99
CA GLY A 41 -12.03 -0.75 -8.33
C GLY A 41 -12.01 0.25 -7.17
N ASP A 42 -11.85 -0.24 -5.94
CA ASP A 42 -11.76 0.60 -4.73
C ASP A 42 -10.32 1.02 -4.42
N LEU A 43 -9.34 0.51 -5.18
CA LEU A 43 -7.92 0.75 -4.92
C LEU A 43 -7.49 2.10 -5.50
N ALA A 44 -6.60 2.77 -4.76
CA ALA A 44 -5.87 3.90 -5.32
C ALA A 44 -4.96 3.43 -6.47
N GLU A 45 -4.69 4.34 -7.40
CA GLU A 45 -3.79 4.08 -8.52
C GLU A 45 -2.43 3.56 -8.03
N GLY A 46 -1.89 2.53 -8.70
CA GLY A 46 -0.60 1.92 -8.35
C GLY A 46 -0.63 0.95 -7.16
N VAL A 47 -1.77 0.77 -6.48
CA VAL A 47 -1.94 -0.24 -5.43
C VAL A 47 -2.36 -1.58 -6.05
N GLU A 48 -1.72 -2.67 -5.63
CA GLU A 48 -2.07 -4.04 -6.07
C GLU A 48 -2.50 -4.93 -4.89
N ILE A 49 -3.42 -5.88 -5.16
CA ILE A 49 -3.74 -6.93 -4.18
C ILE A 49 -2.64 -7.99 -4.24
N ALA A 50 -1.89 -8.11 -3.16
CA ALA A 50 -0.79 -9.06 -3.03
C ALA A 50 -0.69 -9.58 -1.60
N GLY A 51 -0.52 -10.89 -1.45
CA GLY A 51 -0.48 -11.55 -0.14
C GLY A 51 0.92 -11.82 0.39
N ALA A 52 0.97 -12.47 1.55
CA ALA A 52 2.21 -12.84 2.23
C ALA A 52 3.29 -13.48 1.32
N PRO A 53 2.96 -14.39 0.37
CA PRO A 53 3.98 -14.96 -0.52
C PRO A 53 4.76 -13.92 -1.34
N ARG A 54 4.10 -12.83 -1.76
CA ARG A 54 4.76 -11.74 -2.49
C ARG A 54 5.70 -10.95 -1.59
N THR A 55 5.28 -10.68 -0.35
CA THR A 55 6.14 -10.06 0.66
C THR A 55 7.35 -10.94 0.98
N MET A 56 7.17 -12.24 1.13
CA MET A 56 8.27 -13.17 1.40
C MET A 56 9.28 -13.20 0.23
N ALA A 57 8.79 -13.32 -1.02
CA ALA A 57 9.66 -13.27 -2.20
C ALA A 57 10.43 -11.93 -2.30
N PHE A 58 9.81 -10.82 -1.89
CA PHE A 58 10.48 -9.53 -1.84
C PHE A 58 11.58 -9.47 -0.76
N LEU A 59 11.33 -10.04 0.42
CA LEU A 59 12.34 -10.17 1.47
C LEU A 59 13.50 -11.08 1.03
N GLU A 60 13.21 -12.19 0.37
CA GLU A 60 14.22 -13.10 -0.21
C GLU A 60 15.09 -12.39 -1.27
N SER A 61 14.54 -11.41 -2.00
CA SER A 61 15.29 -10.58 -2.96
C SER A 61 16.24 -9.57 -2.29
N GLY A 62 16.34 -9.57 -0.96
CA GLY A 62 17.24 -8.72 -0.20
C GLY A 62 16.59 -7.46 0.36
N ALA A 63 15.25 -7.34 0.35
CA ALA A 63 14.57 -6.29 1.08
C ALA A 63 14.77 -6.42 2.61
N ARG A 64 14.39 -5.39 3.35
CA ARG A 64 14.43 -5.38 4.82
C ARG A 64 13.05 -5.07 5.36
N LEU A 65 12.68 -5.75 6.43
CA LEU A 65 11.45 -5.48 7.16
C LEU A 65 11.74 -4.47 8.27
N LEU A 66 10.96 -3.40 8.32
CA LEU A 66 10.87 -2.53 9.49
C LEU A 66 9.77 -3.12 10.37
N ALA A 67 10.14 -3.55 11.58
CA ALA A 67 9.25 -4.15 12.57
C ALA A 67 9.02 -3.20 13.74
#